data_AF-A0A0W0CYM8-F1
#
_entry.id   AF-A0A0W0CYM8-F1
#
_cell.length_a   1.000
_cell.length_b   1.000
_cell.length_c   1.000
_cell.angle_alpha   90.00
_cell.angle_beta   90.00
_cell.angle_gamma   90.00
#
_symmetry.space_group_name_H-M   'P 1'
#
loop_
_entity.id
_entity.type
_entity.pdbx_description
1 polymer ?
#
loop_
_entity_poly.entity_id
_entity_poly.type
_entity_poly.pdbx_seq_one_letter_code
_entity_poly.pdbx_strand_id
1 'polypeptide(L)'
;MFRRGFHSSVKAAERTRVWSDFSNRSKSLGINNVLVKKNVLEGSSAVKGGPVTIGRKSNRLKYNSPEHIDEAFAVSYKYLEDHASKLYEKAKGQENELEREKLIAKAESGNPEVLYNFQYHEKIENDPRIIDYTQPVYRHLGRKHWESYSQMLLMQRLESLQVIPDTMPTLVPKAEVNIRFPYSTGVNKWVEPGEFLSSNVTSLPPAVKIQEYDLVDPSKQLYSVLIVNPDEPDVENDTFKTTLAFGLVNIKIDYNDNVVDPRRYTDENVLAEYVPPVPEKNVPAQRYSVWVFRQTEPIAKGDVVRDNFNIRDFASKDNMEAIGAHVWRSEWDLNVSKVREMYNMPTGRVFSRVRR
;
A
#
# COMPACT_ATOMS: atom_id res chain seq x y z
N MET A 1 -41.25 46.39 39.51
CA MET A 1 -40.59 46.48 38.19
C MET A 1 -39.23 45.82 38.25
N PHE A 2 -39.13 44.53 37.94
CA PHE A 2 -37.84 43.84 37.81
C PHE A 2 -37.49 43.74 36.33
N ARG A 3 -36.53 44.56 35.88
CA ARG A 3 -35.98 44.50 34.52
C ARG A 3 -35.19 43.20 34.38
N ARG A 4 -35.74 42.24 33.62
CA ARG A 4 -34.97 41.10 33.11
C ARG A 4 -33.88 41.65 32.19
N GLY A 5 -32.63 41.50 32.60
CA GLY A 5 -31.49 41.76 31.74
C GLY A 5 -31.53 40.82 30.54
N PHE A 6 -31.58 41.38 29.34
CA PHE A 6 -31.33 40.64 28.13
C PHE A 6 -29.90 40.11 28.20
N HIS A 7 -29.74 38.79 28.32
CA HIS A 7 -28.48 38.14 28.00
C HIS A 7 -28.14 38.51 26.56
N SER A 8 -27.10 39.33 26.38
CA SER A 8 -26.49 39.52 25.07
C SER A 8 -26.07 38.14 24.59
N SER A 9 -26.70 37.68 23.53
CA SER A 9 -26.22 36.53 22.78
C SER A 9 -24.75 36.78 22.48
N VAL A 10 -23.89 35.90 22.99
CA VAL A 10 -22.54 35.73 22.48
C VAL A 10 -22.70 35.68 20.96
N LYS A 11 -22.10 36.64 20.25
CA LYS A 11 -22.02 36.60 18.78
C LYS A 11 -21.62 35.17 18.44
N ALA A 12 -22.52 34.42 17.81
CA ALA A 12 -22.17 33.12 17.28
C ALA A 12 -20.95 33.39 16.40
N ALA A 13 -19.77 32.92 16.83
CA ALA A 13 -18.58 32.96 16.00
C ALA A 13 -19.02 32.50 14.62
N GLU A 14 -18.72 33.29 13.59
CA GLU A 14 -19.04 32.94 12.21
C GLU A 14 -18.69 31.47 12.04
N ARG A 15 -19.69 30.63 11.83
CA ARG A 15 -19.49 29.18 11.75
C ARG A 15 -18.53 28.96 10.61
N THR A 16 -17.28 28.66 10.94
CA THR A 16 -16.22 28.46 9.97
C THR A 16 -16.61 27.25 9.15
N ARG A 17 -16.93 27.46 7.88
CA ARG A 17 -17.24 26.39 6.93
C ARG A 17 -15.94 25.70 6.48
N VAL A 18 -15.25 25.06 7.42
CA VAL A 18 -13.87 24.58 7.25
C VAL A 18 -13.76 23.58 6.09
N TRP A 19 -14.78 22.77 5.85
CA TRP A 19 -14.74 21.78 4.77
C TRP A 19 -14.96 22.38 3.39
N SER A 20 -15.60 23.55 3.32
CA SER A 20 -15.77 24.31 2.07
C SER A 20 -14.58 25.20 1.72
N ASP A 21 -13.70 25.49 2.69
CA ASP A 21 -12.53 26.33 2.50
C ASP A 21 -11.34 25.49 1.96
N PHE A 22 -10.78 25.91 0.82
CA PHE A 22 -9.61 25.28 0.20
C PHE A 22 -8.42 26.24 0.09
N SER A 23 -8.41 27.33 0.87
CA SER A 23 -7.28 28.27 0.92
C SER A 23 -6.00 27.60 1.42
N ASN A 24 -6.10 26.83 2.50
CA ASN A 24 -4.99 26.10 3.13
C ASN A 24 -5.12 24.57 3.03
N ARG A 25 -6.27 24.07 2.57
CA ARG A 25 -6.60 22.64 2.48
C ARG A 25 -6.33 22.10 1.09
N SER A 26 -5.91 20.85 1.00
CA SER A 26 -5.70 20.19 -0.30
C SER A 26 -7.03 20.01 -1.05
N LYS A 27 -6.99 20.23 -2.36
CA LYS A 27 -8.13 20.03 -3.27
C LYS A 27 -8.61 18.58 -3.30
N SER A 28 -7.72 17.62 -3.01
CA SER A 28 -8.06 16.19 -2.95
C SER A 28 -9.06 15.85 -1.85
N LEU A 29 -9.27 16.72 -0.86
CA LEU A 29 -10.28 16.54 0.19
C LEU A 29 -11.72 16.82 -0.31
N GLY A 30 -11.85 17.40 -1.51
CA GLY A 30 -13.14 17.63 -2.15
C GLY A 30 -13.43 16.62 -3.27
N ILE A 31 -14.70 16.45 -3.61
CA ILE A 31 -15.11 15.68 -4.78
C ILE A 31 -14.90 16.51 -6.04
N ASN A 32 -14.08 16.01 -6.97
CA ASN A 32 -13.76 16.70 -8.23
C ASN A 32 -14.97 16.83 -9.18
N ASN A 33 -15.86 15.83 -9.20
CA ASN A 33 -17.04 15.86 -10.06
C ASN A 33 -18.15 16.70 -9.42
N VAL A 34 -18.46 17.85 -10.03
CA VAL A 34 -19.44 18.82 -9.54
C VAL A 34 -20.83 18.22 -9.33
N LEU A 35 -21.29 17.35 -10.24
CA LEU A 35 -22.63 16.74 -10.13
C LEU A 35 -22.70 15.74 -8.98
N VAL A 36 -21.64 14.96 -8.78
CA VAL A 36 -21.52 14.03 -7.67
C VAL A 36 -21.42 14.79 -6.35
N LYS A 37 -20.57 15.83 -6.29
CA LYS A 37 -20.45 16.71 -5.12
C LYS A 37 -21.80 17.28 -4.71
N LYS A 38 -22.54 17.83 -5.68
CA LYS A 38 -23.90 18.35 -5.46
C LYS A 38 -24.83 17.27 -4.92
N ASN A 39 -24.78 16.07 -5.50
CA ASN A 39 -25.62 14.95 -5.06
C ASN A 39 -25.29 14.48 -3.63
N VAL A 40 -24.01 14.46 -3.25
CA VAL A 40 -23.55 14.05 -1.92
C VAL A 40 -23.92 15.09 -0.86
N LEU A 41 -23.77 16.39 -1.16
CA LEU A 41 -23.96 17.46 -0.18
C LEU A 41 -25.42 17.95 -0.08
N GLU A 42 -26.14 17.99 -1.20
CA GLU A 42 -27.50 18.55 -1.29
C GLU A 42 -28.58 17.47 -1.54
N GLY A 43 -28.18 16.20 -1.70
CA GLY A 43 -29.09 15.07 -1.87
C GLY A 43 -29.58 14.82 -3.30
N SER A 44 -30.44 13.81 -3.45
CA SER A 44 -31.02 13.40 -4.74
C SER A 44 -32.00 14.42 -5.32
N SER A 45 -32.62 15.23 -4.45
CA SER A 45 -33.56 16.29 -4.83
C SER A 45 -32.85 17.43 -5.60
N ALA A 46 -31.55 17.63 -5.35
CA ALA A 46 -30.76 18.69 -5.93
C ALA A 46 -30.30 18.43 -7.38
N VAL A 47 -30.37 17.17 -7.84
CA VAL A 47 -30.01 16.76 -9.20
C VAL A 47 -31.25 16.26 -9.94
N LYS A 48 -31.61 16.93 -11.03
CA LYS A 48 -32.79 16.58 -11.84
C LYS A 48 -32.71 15.11 -12.28
N GLY A 49 -33.68 14.32 -11.82
CA GLY A 49 -33.87 12.93 -12.23
C GLY A 49 -33.26 11.87 -11.33
N GLY A 50 -32.66 12.22 -10.18
CA GLY A 50 -32.16 11.28 -9.15
C GLY A 50 -30.62 11.17 -9.08
N PRO A 51 -30.06 10.16 -8.38
CA PRO A 51 -28.62 10.08 -8.10
C PRO A 51 -27.77 9.84 -9.36
N VAL A 52 -26.67 10.60 -9.46
CA VAL A 52 -25.76 10.62 -10.61
C VAL A 52 -25.02 9.29 -10.78
N THR A 53 -24.77 8.58 -9.67
CA THR A 53 -24.11 7.27 -9.64
C THR A 53 -24.91 6.18 -10.36
N ILE A 54 -26.24 6.31 -10.41
CA ILE A 54 -27.10 5.43 -11.21
C ILE A 54 -27.03 5.88 -12.67
N GLY A 55 -26.23 5.16 -13.47
CA GLY A 55 -26.00 5.50 -14.87
C GLY A 55 -27.24 5.39 -15.77
N ARG A 56 -28.12 4.40 -15.51
CA ARG A 56 -29.33 4.19 -16.32
C ARG A 56 -30.49 5.08 -15.87
N LYS A 57 -31.02 5.90 -16.78
CA LYS A 57 -32.16 6.81 -16.52
C LYS A 57 -33.40 6.09 -15.99
N SER A 58 -33.75 4.93 -16.55
CA SER A 58 -34.92 4.14 -16.11
C SER A 58 -34.79 3.66 -14.66
N ASN A 59 -33.58 3.27 -14.22
CA ASN A 59 -33.33 2.88 -12.84
C ASN A 59 -33.35 4.10 -11.92
N ARG A 60 -32.84 5.24 -12.39
CA ARG A 60 -32.81 6.48 -11.63
C ARG A 60 -34.21 7.01 -11.31
N LEU A 61 -35.15 6.89 -12.25
CA LEU A 61 -36.57 7.23 -12.04
C LEU A 61 -37.28 6.30 -11.06
N LYS A 62 -36.83 5.04 -10.94
CA LYS A 62 -37.39 4.05 -10.00
C LYS A 62 -36.80 4.18 -8.60
N TYR A 63 -35.65 4.84 -8.48
CA TYR A 63 -34.94 4.97 -7.21
C TYR A 63 -35.56 6.08 -6.37
N ASN A 64 -35.92 5.73 -5.13
CA ASN A 64 -36.39 6.68 -4.13
C ASN A 64 -35.42 6.67 -2.95
N SER A 65 -34.88 7.84 -2.62
CA SER A 65 -34.09 8.01 -1.41
C SER A 65 -34.97 7.90 -0.17
N PRO A 66 -34.44 7.45 0.98
CA PRO A 66 -35.16 7.48 2.25
C PRO A 66 -35.69 8.89 2.57
N GLU A 67 -36.88 8.95 3.15
CA GLU A 67 -37.51 10.20 3.56
C GLU A 67 -36.66 10.93 4.62
N HIS A 68 -36.69 12.26 4.61
CA HIS A 68 -35.96 13.14 5.56
C HIS A 68 -34.43 12.98 5.60
N ILE A 69 -33.82 12.23 4.67
CA ILE A 69 -32.37 12.03 4.64
C ILE A 69 -31.60 13.33 4.44
N ASP A 70 -32.11 14.25 3.61
CA ASP A 70 -31.44 15.51 3.27
C ASP A 70 -31.34 16.43 4.52
N GLU A 71 -32.42 16.53 5.31
CA GLU A 71 -32.45 17.34 6.54
C GLU A 71 -31.56 16.74 7.63
N ALA A 72 -31.65 15.42 7.84
CA ALA A 72 -30.82 14.70 8.79
C ALA A 72 -29.33 14.80 8.42
N PHE A 73 -29.01 14.68 7.14
CA PHE A 73 -27.65 14.84 6.62
C PHE A 73 -27.12 16.25 6.89
N ALA A 74 -27.88 17.30 6.57
CA ALA A 74 -27.46 18.69 6.79
C ALA A 74 -27.13 18.99 8.27
N VAL A 75 -27.94 18.46 9.20
CA VAL A 75 -27.67 18.58 10.65
C VAL A 75 -26.39 17.84 11.03
N SER A 76 -26.20 16.61 10.54
CA SER A 76 -25.02 15.80 10.83
C SER A 76 -23.74 16.41 10.25
N TYR A 77 -23.79 16.92 9.02
CA TYR A 77 -22.68 17.59 8.34
C TYR A 77 -22.21 18.79 9.16
N LYS A 78 -23.15 19.63 9.58
CA LYS A 78 -22.84 20.82 10.39
C LYS A 78 -22.24 20.46 11.74
N TYR A 79 -22.76 19.43 12.40
CA TYR A 79 -22.21 18.96 13.67
C TYR A 79 -20.76 18.48 13.53
N LEU A 80 -20.47 17.71 12.47
CA LEU A 80 -19.13 17.20 12.22
C LEU A 80 -18.18 18.31 11.75
N GLU A 81 -18.65 19.28 10.97
CA GLU A 81 -17.86 20.45 10.55
C GLU A 81 -17.48 21.33 11.76
N ASP A 82 -18.42 21.58 12.67
CA ASP A 82 -18.17 22.29 13.95
C ASP A 82 -17.19 21.51 14.87
N HIS A 83 -17.15 20.19 14.77
CA HIS A 83 -16.19 19.35 15.48
C HIS A 83 -14.80 19.38 14.80
N ALA A 84 -14.77 19.33 13.47
CA ALA A 84 -13.54 19.41 12.69
C ALA A 84 -12.82 20.75 12.90
N SER A 85 -13.56 21.88 12.94
CA SER A 85 -12.97 23.21 13.21
C SER A 85 -12.22 23.25 14.54
N LYS A 86 -12.80 22.70 15.61
CA LYS A 86 -12.15 22.58 16.94
C LYS A 86 -10.90 21.70 16.89
N LEU A 87 -10.91 20.63 16.10
CA LEU A 87 -9.73 19.77 15.93
C LEU A 87 -8.62 20.47 15.15
N TYR A 88 -8.96 21.26 14.14
CA TYR A 88 -8.00 22.10 13.42
C TYR A 88 -7.38 23.17 14.32
N GLU A 89 -8.17 23.82 15.18
CA GLU A 89 -7.64 24.76 16.17
C GLU A 89 -6.65 24.09 17.12
N LYS A 90 -6.97 22.89 17.61
CA LYS A 90 -6.04 22.08 18.42
C LYS A 90 -4.78 21.70 17.66
N ALA A 91 -4.90 21.32 16.39
CA ALA A 91 -3.76 20.95 15.56
C ALA A 91 -2.80 22.13 15.31
N LYS A 92 -3.32 23.36 15.19
CA LYS A 92 -2.50 24.57 15.05
C LYS A 92 -1.64 24.86 16.28
N GLY A 93 -2.12 24.50 17.47
CA GLY A 93 -1.40 24.68 18.73
C GLY A 93 -0.40 23.57 19.06
N GLN A 94 -0.24 22.55 18.20
CA GLN A 94 0.59 21.38 18.52
C GLN A 94 1.97 21.44 17.84
N GLU A 95 3.03 21.28 18.64
CA GLU A 95 4.41 21.29 18.16
C GLU A 95 4.85 19.93 17.60
N ASN A 96 4.39 18.83 18.20
CA ASN A 96 4.71 17.49 17.74
C ASN A 96 3.99 17.17 16.42
N GLU A 97 4.77 16.93 15.37
CA GLU A 97 4.27 16.67 14.02
C GLU A 97 3.37 15.43 13.93
N LEU A 98 3.73 14.34 14.61
CA LEU A 98 2.96 13.10 14.59
C LEU A 98 1.57 13.30 15.20
N GLU A 99 1.49 14.05 16.28
CA GLU A 99 0.21 14.34 16.95
C GLU A 99 -0.62 15.35 16.16
N ARG A 100 0.02 16.34 15.55
CA ARG A 100 -0.60 17.28 14.62
C ARG A 100 -1.25 16.54 13.45
N GLU A 101 -0.55 15.61 12.81
CA GLU A 101 -1.11 14.81 11.73
C GLU A 101 -2.28 13.93 12.18
N LYS A 102 -2.18 13.30 13.35
CA LYS A 102 -3.29 12.52 13.92
C LYS A 102 -4.52 13.38 14.16
N LEU A 103 -4.36 14.62 14.62
CA LEU A 103 -5.48 15.55 14.80
C LEU A 103 -6.07 15.98 13.46
N ILE A 104 -5.25 16.26 12.45
CA ILE A 104 -5.70 16.59 11.09
C ILE A 104 -6.46 15.42 10.47
N ALA A 105 -5.94 14.19 10.56
CA ALA A 105 -6.61 12.99 10.08
C ALA A 105 -7.96 12.79 10.78
N LYS A 106 -8.04 13.02 12.09
CA LYS A 106 -9.30 12.97 12.85
C LYS A 106 -10.29 14.05 12.41
N ALA A 107 -9.82 15.27 12.12
CA ALA A 107 -10.68 16.37 11.65
C ALA A 107 -11.38 16.04 10.33
N GLU A 108 -10.65 15.41 9.40
CA GLU A 108 -11.18 15.06 8.08
C GLU A 108 -11.84 13.67 8.01
N SER A 109 -11.64 12.80 9.00
CA SER A 109 -12.18 11.44 8.97
C SER A 109 -13.70 11.35 8.85
N GLY A 110 -14.41 12.39 9.29
CA GLY A 110 -15.88 12.50 9.19
C GLY A 110 -16.37 13.24 7.94
N ASN A 111 -15.46 13.75 7.10
CA ASN A 111 -15.83 14.52 5.91
C ASN A 111 -16.44 13.60 4.84
N PRO A 112 -17.72 13.79 4.46
CA PRO A 112 -18.37 12.93 3.47
C PRO A 112 -17.69 12.94 2.09
N GLU A 113 -17.07 14.06 1.70
CA GLU A 113 -16.35 14.16 0.43
C GLU A 113 -15.11 13.27 0.41
N VAL A 114 -14.32 13.28 1.50
CA VAL A 114 -13.14 12.42 1.69
C VAL A 114 -13.53 10.95 1.74
N LEU A 115 -14.59 10.62 2.50
CA LEU A 115 -15.09 9.25 2.60
C LEU A 115 -15.59 8.73 1.25
N TYR A 116 -16.30 9.56 0.48
CA TYR A 116 -16.73 9.22 -0.88
C TYR A 116 -15.53 8.96 -1.80
N ASN A 117 -14.55 9.87 -1.80
CA ASN A 117 -13.34 9.75 -2.61
C ASN A 117 -12.61 8.45 -2.29
N PHE A 118 -12.39 8.15 -1.02
CA PHE A 118 -11.70 6.94 -0.61
C PHE A 118 -12.51 5.67 -0.91
N GLN A 119 -13.80 5.62 -0.56
CA GLN A 119 -14.58 4.38 -0.67
C GLN A 119 -14.75 3.90 -2.12
N TYR A 120 -15.03 4.83 -3.05
CA TYR A 120 -15.48 4.49 -4.40
C TYR A 120 -14.41 4.59 -5.50
N HIS A 121 -13.15 4.87 -5.16
CA HIS A 121 -12.04 4.91 -6.12
C HIS A 121 -10.96 3.86 -5.81
N GLU A 122 -10.08 3.63 -6.77
CA GLU A 122 -9.00 2.64 -6.67
C GLU A 122 -7.92 3.12 -5.69
N LYS A 123 -7.48 2.24 -4.77
CA LYS A 123 -6.52 2.58 -3.70
C LYS A 123 -5.09 2.19 -4.06
N ILE A 124 -4.93 1.09 -4.81
CA ILE A 124 -3.63 0.55 -5.20
C ILE A 124 -3.04 1.42 -6.31
N GLU A 125 -3.80 1.73 -7.36
CA GLU A 125 -3.38 2.66 -8.41
C GLU A 125 -4.08 4.01 -8.20
N ASN A 126 -3.73 4.68 -7.10
CA ASN A 126 -4.40 5.92 -6.70
C ASN A 126 -4.12 7.08 -7.67
N ASP A 127 -5.15 7.88 -7.93
CA ASP A 127 -5.00 9.19 -8.57
C ASP A 127 -4.83 10.26 -7.47
N PRO A 128 -3.69 10.97 -7.38
CA PRO A 128 -3.45 12.02 -6.38
C PRO A 128 -4.46 13.16 -6.40
N ARG A 129 -5.21 13.33 -7.49
CA ARG A 129 -6.29 14.32 -7.57
C ARG A 129 -7.51 13.92 -6.73
N ILE A 130 -7.67 12.63 -6.45
CA ILE A 130 -8.82 12.05 -5.75
C ILE A 130 -8.38 11.50 -4.39
N ILE A 131 -7.40 10.59 -4.39
CA ILE A 131 -6.81 9.98 -3.20
C ILE A 131 -5.34 10.37 -3.17
N ASP A 132 -5.03 11.31 -2.30
CA ASP A 132 -3.69 11.85 -2.11
C ASP A 132 -3.11 11.36 -0.79
N TYR A 133 -2.21 10.38 -0.85
CA TYR A 133 -1.58 9.83 0.35
C TYR A 133 -0.57 10.79 0.99
N THR A 134 -0.31 11.98 0.44
CA THR A 134 0.37 13.04 1.20
C THR A 134 -0.54 13.61 2.31
N GLN A 135 -1.87 13.47 2.17
CA GLN A 135 -2.82 13.89 3.19
C GLN A 135 -2.94 12.82 4.29
N PRO A 136 -2.80 13.20 5.58
CA PRO A 136 -2.84 12.24 6.69
C PRO A 136 -4.14 11.42 6.77
N VAL A 137 -5.27 12.00 6.38
CA VAL A 137 -6.56 11.31 6.41
C VAL A 137 -6.62 10.14 5.42
N TYR A 138 -6.08 10.29 4.21
CA TYR A 138 -6.07 9.22 3.22
C TYR A 138 -5.09 8.12 3.60
N ARG A 139 -3.94 8.44 4.20
CA ARG A 139 -3.05 7.42 4.78
C ARG A 139 -3.73 6.64 5.89
N HIS A 140 -4.43 7.32 6.79
CA HIS A 140 -5.14 6.69 7.88
C HIS A 140 -6.28 5.77 7.40
N LEU A 141 -7.05 6.22 6.40
CA LEU A 141 -8.09 5.40 5.78
C LEU A 141 -7.50 4.21 5.00
N GLY A 142 -6.40 4.44 4.27
CA GLY A 142 -5.62 3.41 3.57
C GLY A 142 -5.15 2.32 4.52
N ARG A 143 -4.50 2.72 5.61
CA ARG A 143 -4.05 1.81 6.67
C ARG A 143 -5.19 0.97 7.24
N LYS A 144 -6.32 1.59 7.57
CA LYS A 144 -7.50 0.87 8.08
C LYS A 144 -8.06 -0.13 7.06
N HIS A 145 -8.07 0.25 5.78
CA HIS A 145 -8.52 -0.63 4.71
C HIS A 145 -7.58 -1.84 4.55
N TRP A 146 -6.28 -1.60 4.58
CA TRP A 146 -5.26 -2.65 4.54
C TRP A 146 -5.35 -3.59 5.74
N GLU A 147 -5.44 -3.03 6.96
CA GLU A 147 -5.62 -3.75 8.22
C GLU A 147 -6.89 -4.62 8.21
N SER A 148 -7.95 -4.19 7.51
CA SER A 148 -9.23 -4.90 7.48
C SER A 148 -9.21 -6.23 6.70
N TYR A 149 -8.27 -6.40 5.77
CA TYR A 149 -8.24 -7.59 4.91
C TYR A 149 -6.82 -7.96 4.43
N SER A 150 -6.21 -7.13 3.58
CA SER A 150 -4.98 -7.47 2.86
C SER A 150 -3.81 -7.77 3.79
N GLN A 151 -3.68 -7.04 4.90
CA GLN A 151 -2.65 -7.32 5.91
C GLN A 151 -2.87 -8.68 6.57
N MET A 152 -4.12 -9.03 6.90
CA MET A 152 -4.47 -10.31 7.52
C MET A 152 -4.18 -11.47 6.57
N LEU A 153 -4.54 -11.32 5.29
CA LEU A 153 -4.25 -12.29 4.25
C LEU A 153 -2.72 -12.48 4.10
N LEU A 154 -1.96 -11.39 4.04
CA LEU A 154 -0.49 -11.46 3.97
C LEU A 154 0.08 -12.22 5.17
N MET A 155 -0.28 -11.85 6.40
CA MET A 155 0.23 -12.49 7.60
C MET A 155 -0.14 -13.98 7.66
N GLN A 156 -1.36 -14.34 7.27
CA GLN A 156 -1.76 -15.75 7.14
C GLN A 156 -0.86 -16.50 6.15
N ARG A 157 -0.53 -15.89 5.01
CA ARG A 157 0.32 -16.51 3.97
C ARG A 157 1.77 -16.64 4.40
N LEU A 158 2.32 -15.64 5.07
CA LEU A 158 3.70 -15.70 5.61
C LEU A 158 3.85 -16.81 6.65
N GLU A 159 2.86 -16.98 7.54
CA GLU A 159 2.86 -18.01 8.58
C GLU A 159 2.59 -19.41 7.99
N SER A 160 1.53 -19.57 7.20
CA SER A 160 1.14 -20.87 6.63
C SER A 160 2.17 -21.44 5.67
N LEU A 161 2.90 -20.58 4.96
CA LEU A 161 4.01 -20.97 4.10
C LEU A 161 5.35 -20.99 4.83
N GLN A 162 5.39 -20.77 6.14
CA GLN A 162 6.60 -20.76 6.98
C GLN A 162 7.69 -19.77 6.49
N VAL A 163 7.31 -18.74 5.75
CA VAL A 163 8.25 -17.65 5.36
C VAL A 163 8.80 -17.00 6.62
N ILE A 164 7.91 -16.81 7.59
CA ILE A 164 8.23 -16.62 9.00
C ILE A 164 8.02 -17.99 9.66
N PRO A 165 9.01 -18.57 10.35
CA PRO A 165 10.28 -17.98 10.76
C PRO A 165 11.46 -18.19 9.78
N ASP A 166 11.33 -19.00 8.72
CA ASP A 166 12.48 -19.53 7.97
C ASP A 166 13.40 -18.43 7.41
N THR A 167 12.84 -17.31 6.97
CA THR A 167 13.63 -16.15 6.48
C THR A 167 13.86 -15.14 7.59
N MET A 168 12.89 -14.29 7.88
CA MET A 168 12.92 -13.36 9.02
C MET A 168 12.13 -13.94 10.20
N PRO A 169 12.56 -13.68 11.45
CA PRO A 169 11.93 -14.26 12.64
C PRO A 169 10.52 -13.74 12.89
N THR A 170 10.25 -12.48 12.56
CA THR A 170 8.95 -11.81 12.76
C THR A 170 8.79 -10.66 11.77
N LEU A 171 7.56 -10.24 11.54
CA LEU A 171 7.24 -9.00 10.82
C LEU A 171 6.19 -8.22 11.62
N VAL A 172 6.42 -6.93 11.81
CA VAL A 172 5.39 -5.97 12.22
C VAL A 172 5.02 -5.18 10.96
N PRO A 173 3.93 -5.52 10.26
CA PRO A 173 3.62 -4.87 8.99
C PRO A 173 3.29 -3.39 9.23
N LYS A 174 4.03 -2.50 8.58
CA LYS A 174 3.82 -1.04 8.59
C LYS A 174 3.48 -0.49 7.21
N ALA A 175 4.02 -1.10 6.15
CA ALA A 175 3.74 -0.74 4.77
C ALA A 175 3.10 -1.91 4.01
N GLU A 176 2.16 -1.58 3.14
CA GLU A 176 1.57 -2.55 2.20
C GLU A 176 2.53 -2.76 1.02
N VAL A 177 2.84 -4.01 0.72
CA VAL A 177 3.71 -4.38 -0.40
C VAL A 177 2.89 -5.16 -1.40
N ASN A 178 2.82 -4.67 -2.64
CA ASN A 178 2.19 -5.39 -3.74
C ASN A 178 3.22 -5.57 -4.87
N ILE A 179 3.21 -6.74 -5.50
CA ILE A 179 4.11 -7.04 -6.61
C ILE A 179 3.33 -7.36 -7.87
N ARG A 180 3.91 -7.05 -9.02
CA ARG A 180 3.40 -7.45 -10.34
C ARG A 180 4.57 -7.70 -11.30
N PHE A 181 4.33 -8.48 -12.34
CA PHE A 181 5.33 -8.81 -13.36
C PHE A 181 4.90 -8.23 -14.72
N PRO A 182 5.11 -6.92 -14.95
CA PRO A 182 4.54 -6.25 -16.12
C PRO A 182 5.30 -6.54 -17.42
N TYR A 183 6.59 -6.90 -17.34
CA TYR A 183 7.48 -6.96 -18.50
C TYR A 183 7.50 -8.31 -19.22
N SER A 184 7.20 -9.39 -18.51
CA SER A 184 7.37 -10.76 -19.03
C SER A 184 6.27 -11.17 -20.00
N THR A 185 5.01 -11.04 -19.58
CA THR A 185 3.83 -11.49 -20.35
C THR A 185 2.96 -10.35 -20.84
N GLY A 186 3.21 -9.12 -20.40
CA GLY A 186 2.40 -7.94 -20.71
C GLY A 186 1.06 -7.86 -19.96
N VAL A 187 0.76 -8.83 -19.09
CA VAL A 187 -0.46 -8.81 -18.27
C VAL A 187 -0.24 -7.94 -17.03
N ASN A 188 -1.08 -6.90 -16.87
CA ASN A 188 -1.07 -6.07 -15.67
C ASN A 188 -1.92 -6.72 -14.57
N LYS A 189 -1.30 -7.54 -13.71
CA LYS A 189 -1.95 -8.18 -12.56
C LYS A 189 -1.11 -8.02 -11.29
N TRP A 190 -1.73 -7.52 -10.22
CA TRP A 190 -1.18 -7.59 -8.87
C TRP A 190 -1.28 -9.02 -8.34
N VAL A 191 -0.16 -9.55 -7.86
CA VAL A 191 -0.04 -10.94 -7.40
C VAL A 191 -0.63 -11.08 -6.01
N GLU A 192 -1.46 -12.09 -5.80
CA GLU A 192 -1.97 -12.42 -4.47
C GLU A 192 -0.85 -13.10 -3.64
N PRO A 193 -0.67 -12.76 -2.35
CA PRO A 193 0.32 -13.43 -1.51
C PRO A 193 0.14 -14.96 -1.50
N GLY A 194 1.20 -15.68 -1.85
CA GLY A 194 1.27 -17.15 -1.88
C GLY A 194 0.80 -17.79 -3.20
N GLU A 195 0.48 -16.98 -4.21
CA GLU A 195 0.09 -17.47 -5.55
C GLU A 195 1.23 -18.27 -6.22
N PHE A 196 0.85 -19.28 -7.00
CA PHE A 196 1.78 -20.00 -7.87
C PHE A 196 1.95 -19.26 -9.19
N LEU A 197 3.19 -18.91 -9.52
CA LEU A 197 3.52 -18.23 -10.77
C LEU A 197 4.38 -19.13 -11.66
N SER A 198 4.01 -19.21 -12.94
CA SER A 198 4.81 -19.89 -13.97
C SER A 198 6.14 -19.17 -14.17
N SER A 199 7.18 -19.93 -14.53
CA SER A 199 8.51 -19.40 -14.82
C SER A 199 8.50 -18.37 -15.97
N ASN A 200 7.53 -18.47 -16.89
CA ASN A 200 7.35 -17.47 -17.95
C ASN A 200 6.92 -16.10 -17.38
N VAL A 201 6.03 -16.09 -16.38
CA VAL A 201 5.55 -14.85 -15.73
C VAL A 201 6.67 -14.21 -14.92
N THR A 202 7.48 -15.02 -14.23
CA THR A 202 8.58 -14.53 -13.37
C THR A 202 9.91 -14.44 -14.11
N SER A 203 9.92 -14.50 -15.44
CA SER A 203 11.14 -14.50 -16.25
C SER A 203 11.90 -13.17 -16.15
N LEU A 204 11.19 -12.06 -15.98
CA LEU A 204 11.77 -10.71 -15.84
C LEU A 204 11.50 -10.15 -14.43
N PRO A 205 12.23 -9.10 -13.99
CA PRO A 205 12.09 -8.54 -12.65
C PRO A 205 10.66 -8.04 -12.37
N PRO A 206 10.17 -8.18 -11.12
CA PRO A 206 8.89 -7.61 -10.72
C PRO A 206 8.98 -6.09 -10.56
N ALA A 207 7.84 -5.42 -10.71
CA ALA A 207 7.62 -4.09 -10.15
C ALA A 207 7.03 -4.24 -8.75
N VAL A 208 7.59 -3.52 -7.78
CA VAL A 208 7.19 -3.59 -6.36
C VAL A 208 6.59 -2.25 -5.96
N LYS A 209 5.32 -2.23 -5.58
CA LYS A 209 4.68 -1.05 -4.98
C LYS A 209 4.77 -1.15 -3.47
N ILE A 210 5.25 -0.08 -2.84
CA ILE A 210 5.45 0.01 -1.39
C ILE A 210 4.59 1.17 -0.89
N GLN A 211 3.42 0.87 -0.33
CA GLN A 211 2.54 1.90 0.23
C GLN A 211 2.86 2.13 1.71
N GLU A 212 3.52 3.26 1.98
CA GLU A 212 3.79 3.72 3.33
C GLU A 212 2.58 4.47 3.91
N TYR A 213 2.28 4.19 5.19
CA TYR A 213 1.17 4.82 5.92
C TYR A 213 1.65 5.61 7.13
N ASP A 214 2.82 5.28 7.68
CA ASP A 214 3.39 6.02 8.81
C ASP A 214 3.88 7.39 8.34
N LEU A 215 4.00 8.33 9.29
CA LEU A 215 4.63 9.62 9.04
C LEU A 215 6.14 9.44 8.92
N VAL A 216 6.63 9.61 7.70
CA VAL A 216 8.04 9.54 7.32
C VAL A 216 8.37 10.70 6.36
N ASP A 217 9.62 11.19 6.39
CA ASP A 217 10.13 12.18 5.44
C ASP A 217 10.56 11.48 4.13
N PRO A 218 9.82 11.62 3.01
CA PRO A 218 10.14 10.93 1.76
C PRO A 218 11.47 11.33 1.14
N SER A 219 11.98 12.52 1.49
CA SER A 219 13.24 13.04 0.91
C SER A 219 14.48 12.37 1.50
N LYS A 220 14.37 11.91 2.75
CA LYS A 220 15.46 11.33 3.55
C LYS A 220 15.34 9.82 3.69
N GLN A 221 14.12 9.30 3.83
CA GLN A 221 13.94 7.88 4.06
C GLN A 221 14.37 7.06 2.85
N LEU A 222 15.23 6.08 3.11
CA LEU A 222 15.67 5.11 2.14
C LEU A 222 15.09 3.73 2.45
N TYR A 223 14.92 2.93 1.41
CA TYR A 223 14.34 1.60 1.48
C TYR A 223 15.23 0.57 0.78
N SER A 224 15.23 -0.66 1.32
CA SER A 224 15.81 -1.83 0.65
C SER A 224 14.69 -2.81 0.28
N VAL A 225 14.80 -3.44 -0.88
CA VAL A 225 13.92 -4.52 -1.33
C VAL A 225 14.77 -5.75 -1.61
N LEU A 226 14.53 -6.84 -0.88
CA LEU A 226 15.23 -8.11 -1.06
C LEU A 226 14.25 -9.20 -1.46
N ILE A 227 14.58 -9.98 -2.47
CA ILE A 227 13.83 -11.18 -2.88
C ILE A 227 14.68 -12.39 -2.55
N VAL A 228 14.17 -13.23 -1.66
CA VAL A 228 14.90 -14.36 -1.08
C VAL A 228 14.15 -15.65 -1.31
N ASN A 229 14.87 -16.67 -1.77
CA ASN A 229 14.40 -18.05 -1.90
C ASN A 229 15.06 -18.92 -0.81
N PRO A 230 14.34 -19.37 0.22
CA PRO A 230 14.88 -20.23 1.26
C PRO A 230 14.96 -21.72 0.86
N ASP A 231 14.44 -22.10 -0.31
CA ASP A 231 14.16 -23.49 -0.70
C ASP A 231 15.05 -23.98 -1.86
N GLU A 232 16.27 -23.44 -2.02
CA GLU A 232 17.21 -23.95 -3.02
C GLU A 232 17.86 -25.24 -2.50
N PRO A 233 17.83 -26.37 -3.23
CA PRO A 233 18.33 -27.64 -2.71
C PRO A 233 19.86 -27.65 -2.60
N ASP A 234 20.33 -27.97 -1.40
CA ASP A 234 21.73 -28.20 -1.06
C ASP A 234 21.99 -29.71 -0.92
N VAL A 235 22.53 -30.28 -1.99
CA VAL A 235 22.77 -31.73 -2.12
C VAL A 235 23.92 -32.19 -1.22
N GLU A 236 24.88 -31.32 -0.90
CA GLU A 236 26.05 -31.69 -0.10
C GLU A 236 25.67 -31.88 1.36
N ASN A 237 24.78 -31.02 1.88
CA ASN A 237 24.33 -31.03 3.27
C ASN A 237 22.99 -31.75 3.48
N ASP A 238 22.36 -32.26 2.42
CA ASP A 238 21.02 -32.86 2.44
C ASP A 238 19.95 -31.92 3.07
N THR A 239 20.07 -30.63 2.76
CA THR A 239 19.21 -29.55 3.30
C THR A 239 18.79 -28.59 2.19
N PHE A 240 18.15 -27.48 2.58
CA PHE A 240 17.93 -26.33 1.70
C PHE A 240 18.86 -25.20 2.11
N LYS A 241 19.26 -24.39 1.13
CA LYS A 241 19.99 -23.14 1.34
C LYS A 241 19.17 -21.94 0.88
N THR A 242 19.43 -20.83 1.54
CA THR A 242 18.82 -19.55 1.19
C THR A 242 19.63 -18.85 0.11
N THR A 243 18.97 -18.36 -0.94
CA THR A 243 19.60 -17.61 -2.03
C THR A 243 18.95 -16.24 -2.22
N LEU A 244 19.78 -15.23 -2.49
CA LEU A 244 19.33 -13.88 -2.85
C LEU A 244 19.02 -13.82 -4.35
N ALA A 245 17.74 -13.81 -4.70
CA ALA A 245 17.27 -13.75 -6.08
C ALA A 245 17.31 -12.31 -6.64
N PHE A 246 17.08 -11.30 -5.81
CA PHE A 246 17.17 -9.89 -6.21
C PHE A 246 17.40 -9.00 -5.00
N GLY A 247 18.19 -7.95 -5.14
CA GLY A 247 18.46 -7.02 -4.05
C GLY A 247 18.60 -5.59 -4.55
N LEU A 248 17.78 -4.70 -4.02
CA LEU A 248 17.85 -3.26 -4.22
C LEU A 248 18.04 -2.55 -2.88
N VAL A 249 18.86 -1.49 -2.87
CA VAL A 249 19.14 -0.66 -1.70
C VAL A 249 19.06 0.82 -2.04
N ASN A 250 18.91 1.65 -1.01
CA ASN A 250 18.94 3.12 -1.11
C ASN A 250 17.84 3.68 -2.03
N ILE A 251 16.69 3.00 -2.11
CA ILE A 251 15.56 3.45 -2.94
C ILE A 251 14.81 4.56 -2.21
N LYS A 252 14.47 5.62 -2.95
CA LYS A 252 13.55 6.68 -2.49
C LYS A 252 12.15 6.48 -3.07
N ILE A 253 11.17 6.47 -2.20
CA ILE A 253 9.74 6.42 -2.55
C ILE A 253 9.00 7.58 -1.87
N ASP A 254 7.93 8.04 -2.49
CA ASP A 254 6.99 8.99 -1.91
C ASP A 254 5.69 8.27 -1.50
N TYR A 255 4.71 8.97 -0.96
CA TYR A 255 3.42 8.39 -0.58
C TYR A 255 2.54 8.03 -1.78
N ASN A 256 2.61 8.83 -2.85
CA ASN A 256 1.82 8.62 -4.08
C ASN A 256 2.66 7.95 -5.17
N ASP A 257 3.90 8.42 -5.35
CA ASP A 257 4.83 7.87 -6.33
C ASP A 257 5.72 6.83 -5.64
N ASN A 258 5.27 5.58 -5.65
CA ASN A 258 5.81 4.52 -4.79
C ASN A 258 5.95 3.15 -5.46
N VAL A 259 5.94 3.15 -6.79
CA VAL A 259 6.23 1.94 -7.58
C VAL A 259 7.73 1.92 -7.86
N VAL A 260 8.39 0.87 -7.39
CA VAL A 260 9.78 0.55 -7.69
C VAL A 260 9.79 -0.29 -8.96
N ASP A 261 10.21 0.34 -10.05
CA ASP A 261 10.41 -0.28 -11.36
C ASP A 261 11.82 0.09 -11.90
N PRO A 262 12.28 -0.51 -13.02
CA PRO A 262 13.59 -0.21 -13.60
C PRO A 262 13.82 1.26 -13.99
N ARG A 263 12.80 2.12 -13.98
CA ARG A 263 12.95 3.56 -14.25
C ARG A 263 13.33 4.34 -13.00
N ARG A 264 13.15 3.75 -11.81
CA ARG A 264 13.29 4.41 -10.51
C ARG A 264 14.61 4.11 -9.81
N TYR A 265 15.25 3.00 -10.14
CA TYR A 265 16.55 2.63 -9.57
C TYR A 265 17.61 2.61 -10.66
N THR A 266 18.85 2.92 -10.28
CA THR A 266 20.02 2.83 -11.14
C THR A 266 20.89 1.65 -10.72
N ASP A 267 21.96 1.37 -11.48
CA ASP A 267 22.93 0.32 -11.14
C ASP A 267 23.59 0.54 -9.76
N GLU A 268 23.57 1.76 -9.22
CA GLU A 268 24.07 2.07 -7.87
C GLU A 268 23.17 1.50 -6.78
N ASN A 269 21.86 1.41 -7.05
CA ASN A 269 20.88 0.83 -6.14
C ASN A 269 20.85 -0.71 -6.21
N VAL A 270 21.34 -1.29 -7.30
CA VAL A 270 21.32 -2.75 -7.50
C VAL A 270 22.44 -3.38 -6.67
N LEU A 271 22.05 -4.05 -5.60
CA LEU A 271 22.93 -4.85 -4.75
C LEU A 271 23.16 -6.24 -5.34
N ALA A 272 22.08 -6.84 -5.86
CA ALA A 272 22.13 -8.12 -6.56
C ALA A 272 21.12 -8.09 -7.72
N GLU A 273 21.59 -8.35 -8.94
CA GLU A 273 20.74 -8.38 -10.14
C GLU A 273 19.67 -9.47 -10.06
N TYR A 274 18.54 -9.26 -10.73
CA TYR A 274 17.43 -10.20 -10.67
C TYR A 274 17.79 -11.53 -11.34
N VAL A 275 17.63 -12.62 -10.59
CA VAL A 275 17.75 -13.99 -11.06
C VAL A 275 16.35 -14.60 -11.04
N PRO A 276 15.82 -15.05 -12.20
CA PRO A 276 14.47 -15.57 -12.28
C PRO A 276 14.32 -16.89 -11.52
N PRO A 277 13.11 -17.19 -11.01
CA PRO A 277 12.78 -18.51 -10.50
C PRO A 277 12.98 -19.59 -11.56
N VAL A 278 13.90 -20.52 -11.29
CA VAL A 278 14.16 -21.68 -12.16
C VAL A 278 14.15 -23.01 -11.38
N PRO A 279 13.05 -23.34 -10.67
CA PRO A 279 13.01 -24.52 -9.80
C PRO A 279 13.36 -25.81 -10.55
N GLU A 280 14.07 -26.73 -9.91
CA GLU A 280 14.45 -27.98 -10.53
C GLU A 280 13.33 -29.03 -10.49
N LYS A 281 13.40 -29.99 -11.40
CA LYS A 281 12.34 -30.98 -11.54
C LYS A 281 12.29 -31.91 -10.33
N ASN A 282 11.08 -32.12 -9.82
CA ASN A 282 10.75 -32.93 -8.63
C ASN A 282 11.21 -32.34 -7.28
N VAL A 283 11.69 -31.09 -7.25
CA VAL A 283 11.86 -30.35 -6.00
C VAL A 283 10.49 -29.83 -5.54
N PRO A 284 10.24 -29.70 -4.22
CA PRO A 284 9.05 -29.00 -3.72
C PRO A 284 8.93 -27.58 -4.29
N ALA A 285 7.73 -27.01 -4.20
CA ALA A 285 7.49 -25.63 -4.60
C ALA A 285 8.41 -24.68 -3.81
N GLN A 286 9.18 -23.86 -4.52
CA GLN A 286 10.09 -22.89 -3.94
C GLN A 286 9.35 -21.59 -3.61
N ARG A 287 9.55 -21.08 -2.40
CA ARG A 287 8.97 -19.82 -1.93
C ARG A 287 9.90 -18.67 -2.32
N TYR A 288 9.34 -17.61 -2.89
CA TYR A 288 10.07 -16.38 -3.17
C TYR A 288 9.47 -15.28 -2.31
N SER A 289 10.19 -14.95 -1.24
CA SER A 289 9.80 -13.96 -0.25
C SER A 289 10.38 -12.60 -0.61
N VAL A 290 9.53 -11.60 -0.77
CA VAL A 290 9.93 -10.20 -0.92
C VAL A 290 9.90 -9.57 0.46
N TRP A 291 11.02 -8.99 0.87
CA TRP A 291 11.14 -8.25 2.11
C TRP A 291 11.49 -6.80 1.81
N VAL A 292 10.75 -5.89 2.44
CA VAL A 292 10.97 -4.45 2.33
C VAL A 292 11.41 -3.93 3.68
N PHE A 293 12.53 -3.20 3.66
CA PHE A 293 13.15 -2.64 4.85
C PHE A 293 13.21 -1.12 4.78
N ARG A 294 12.99 -0.45 5.90
CA ARG A 294 13.42 0.94 6.10
C ARG A 294 14.87 0.94 6.54
N GLN A 295 15.69 1.75 5.87
CA GLN A 295 17.09 1.95 6.23
C GLN A 295 17.22 3.13 7.20
N THR A 296 18.14 3.03 8.15
CA THR A 296 18.53 4.19 8.99
C THR A 296 19.59 5.04 8.32
N GLU A 297 20.52 4.41 7.61
CA GLU A 297 21.64 5.04 6.90
C GLU A 297 21.78 4.46 5.50
N PRO A 298 22.38 5.19 4.54
CA PRO A 298 22.67 4.66 3.21
C PRO A 298 23.61 3.45 3.28
N ILE A 299 23.27 2.40 2.54
CA ILE A 299 24.07 1.17 2.46
C ILE A 299 25.11 1.32 1.36
N ALA A 300 26.38 1.08 1.69
CA ALA A 300 27.45 1.07 0.69
C ALA A 300 27.26 -0.09 -0.28
N LYS A 301 27.45 0.17 -1.58
CA LYS A 301 27.49 -0.89 -2.59
C LYS A 301 28.71 -1.77 -2.31
N GLY A 302 28.46 -3.05 -2.05
CA GLY A 302 29.49 -4.05 -1.84
C GLY A 302 29.08 -5.38 -2.47
N ASP A 303 30.06 -6.25 -2.69
CA ASP A 303 29.80 -7.58 -3.22
C ASP A 303 29.03 -8.38 -2.18
N VAL A 304 27.80 -8.76 -2.53
CA VAL A 304 26.96 -9.62 -1.70
C VAL A 304 27.00 -11.03 -2.24
N VAL A 305 27.37 -11.95 -1.35
CA VAL A 305 27.31 -13.38 -1.65
C VAL A 305 25.84 -13.78 -1.75
N ARG A 306 25.42 -14.22 -2.93
CA ARG A 306 24.04 -14.59 -3.21
C ARG A 306 23.67 -15.96 -2.66
N ASP A 307 24.63 -16.87 -2.67
CA ASP A 307 24.50 -18.23 -2.18
C ASP A 307 24.65 -18.26 -0.65
N ASN A 308 23.84 -19.08 0.04
CA ASN A 308 23.80 -19.14 1.51
C ASN A 308 23.57 -17.75 2.15
N PHE A 309 22.73 -16.93 1.52
CA PHE A 309 22.47 -15.57 1.95
C PHE A 309 21.68 -15.55 3.27
N ASN A 310 22.28 -15.00 4.33
CA ASN A 310 21.61 -14.79 5.60
C ASN A 310 20.96 -13.40 5.66
N ILE A 311 19.66 -13.34 5.39
CA ILE A 311 18.87 -12.10 5.44
C ILE A 311 18.85 -11.46 6.84
N ARG A 312 18.91 -12.26 7.91
CA ARG A 312 18.85 -11.74 9.29
C ARG A 312 20.13 -11.02 9.65
N ASP A 313 21.27 -11.62 9.33
CA ASP A 313 22.59 -11.02 9.56
C ASP A 313 22.71 -9.74 8.73
N PHE A 314 22.29 -9.78 7.46
CA PHE A 314 22.28 -8.62 6.58
C PHE A 314 21.42 -7.48 7.14
N ALA A 315 20.19 -7.77 7.59
CA ALA A 315 19.32 -6.78 8.21
C ALA A 315 19.91 -6.21 9.50
N SER A 316 20.50 -7.05 10.35
CA SER A 316 21.08 -6.63 11.63
C SER A 316 22.34 -5.79 11.49
N LYS A 317 23.19 -6.08 10.49
CA LYS A 317 24.45 -5.39 10.24
C LYS A 317 24.24 -3.90 9.97
N ASP A 318 23.22 -3.58 9.18
CA ASP A 318 22.89 -2.21 8.78
C ASP A 318 21.68 -1.64 9.55
N ASN A 319 21.29 -2.29 10.67
CA ASN A 319 20.17 -1.92 11.55
C ASN A 319 18.86 -1.61 10.80
N MET A 320 18.56 -2.43 9.79
CA MET A 320 17.38 -2.28 8.95
C MET A 320 16.12 -2.78 9.65
N GLU A 321 15.03 -2.03 9.53
CA GLU A 321 13.72 -2.43 10.04
C GLU A 321 12.87 -3.05 8.93
N ALA A 322 12.46 -4.32 9.09
CA ALA A 322 11.51 -4.95 8.18
C ALA A 322 10.11 -4.36 8.38
N ILE A 323 9.58 -3.70 7.35
CA ILE A 323 8.30 -2.97 7.41
C ILE A 323 7.19 -3.58 6.56
N GLY A 324 7.55 -4.44 5.62
CA GLY A 324 6.60 -5.06 4.71
C GLY A 324 7.19 -6.30 4.08
N ALA A 325 6.30 -7.17 3.61
CA ALA A 325 6.69 -8.36 2.88
C ALA A 325 5.62 -8.73 1.85
N HIS A 326 6.01 -9.58 0.91
CA HIS A 326 5.12 -10.30 0.00
C HIS A 326 5.71 -11.68 -0.27
N VAL A 327 4.95 -12.60 -0.83
CA VAL A 327 5.46 -13.93 -1.20
C VAL A 327 4.72 -14.43 -2.43
N TRP A 328 5.44 -15.10 -3.32
CA TRP A 328 4.85 -16.01 -4.31
C TRP A 328 5.58 -17.35 -4.27
N ARG A 329 5.06 -18.33 -5.00
CA ARG A 329 5.69 -19.64 -5.14
C ARG A 329 5.91 -19.96 -6.61
N SER A 330 7.00 -20.67 -6.88
CA SER A 330 7.31 -21.19 -8.21
C SER A 330 7.64 -22.67 -8.11
N GLU A 331 7.17 -23.43 -9.08
CA GLU A 331 7.46 -24.84 -9.24
C GLU A 331 8.04 -25.10 -10.63
N TRP A 332 8.60 -26.30 -10.82
CA TRP A 332 9.12 -26.68 -12.13
C TRP A 332 7.98 -26.73 -13.15
N ASP A 333 8.14 -26.02 -14.26
CA ASP A 333 7.27 -26.09 -15.42
C ASP A 333 8.08 -26.31 -16.71
N LEU A 334 7.40 -26.51 -17.82
CA LEU A 334 8.03 -26.74 -19.13
C LEU A 334 8.80 -25.52 -19.66
N ASN A 335 8.58 -24.33 -19.10
CA ASN A 335 9.20 -23.09 -19.56
C ASN A 335 10.53 -22.81 -18.85
N VAL A 336 10.81 -23.45 -17.70
CA VAL A 336 12.05 -23.26 -16.93
C VAL A 336 13.30 -23.43 -17.80
N SER A 337 13.32 -24.41 -18.71
CA SER A 337 14.48 -24.64 -19.60
C SER A 337 14.75 -23.45 -20.52
N LYS A 338 13.70 -22.82 -21.06
CA LYS A 338 13.81 -21.62 -21.90
C LYS A 338 14.26 -20.41 -21.10
N VAL A 339 13.78 -20.26 -19.87
CA VAL A 339 14.21 -19.18 -18.97
C VAL A 339 15.69 -19.36 -18.60
N ARG A 340 16.13 -20.59 -18.32
CA ARG A 340 17.54 -20.91 -18.09
C ARG A 340 18.40 -20.54 -19.30
N GLU A 341 17.98 -20.89 -20.51
CA GLU A 341 18.68 -20.53 -21.75
C GLU A 341 18.76 -19.01 -21.95
N MET A 342 17.65 -18.28 -21.74
CA MET A 342 17.60 -16.82 -21.83
C MET A 342 18.60 -16.13 -20.89
N TYR A 343 18.82 -16.71 -19.71
CA TYR A 343 19.75 -16.21 -18.70
C TYR A 343 21.12 -16.90 -18.71
N ASN A 344 21.45 -17.68 -19.75
CA ASN A 344 22.70 -18.43 -19.88
C ASN A 344 23.03 -19.32 -18.67
N MET A 345 22.01 -19.91 -18.05
CA MET A 345 22.15 -20.80 -16.90
C MET A 345 22.35 -22.27 -17.33
N PRO A 346 22.94 -23.12 -16.47
CA PRO A 346 23.00 -24.55 -16.70
C PRO A 346 21.61 -25.19 -16.90
N THR A 347 21.57 -26.33 -17.58
CA THR A 347 20.35 -27.07 -17.99
C THR A 347 19.40 -27.48 -16.86
N GLY A 348 19.83 -27.36 -15.60
CA GLY A 348 19.04 -27.68 -14.42
C GLY A 348 19.13 -29.16 -14.04
N ARG A 349 18.98 -29.44 -12.75
CA ARG A 349 19.04 -30.79 -12.18
C ARG A 349 17.66 -31.45 -12.24
N VAL A 350 17.64 -32.77 -12.16
CA VAL A 350 16.41 -33.57 -12.05
C VAL A 350 16.54 -34.48 -10.85
N PHE A 351 15.68 -34.30 -9.85
CA PHE A 351 15.67 -35.10 -8.64
C PHE A 351 14.76 -36.32 -8.78
N SER A 352 14.89 -37.29 -7.88
CA SER A 352 13.93 -38.41 -7.80
C SER A 352 12.56 -37.90 -7.37
N ARG A 353 11.49 -38.48 -7.94
CA ARG A 353 10.11 -38.12 -7.56
C ARG A 353 9.78 -38.46 -6.10
N VAL A 354 10.43 -39.49 -5.56
CA VAL A 354 10.24 -39.94 -4.18
C VAL A 354 11.35 -39.33 -3.34
N ARG A 355 10.96 -38.65 -2.26
CA ARG A 355 11.86 -38.31 -1.14
C ARG A 355 12.07 -39.59 -0.34
N ARG A 356 13.24 -40.21 -0.47
CA ARG A 356 13.59 -41.47 0.20
C ARG A 356 14.17 -41.22 1.57
#